data_AF-A0A816HP78-F1
#
_entry.id   AF-A0A816HP78-F1
#
_cell.length_a   1.000
_cell.length_b   1.000
_cell.length_c   1.000
_cell.angle_alpha   90.00
_cell.angle_beta   90.00
_cell.angle_gamma   90.00
#
_symmetry.space_group_name_H-M   'P 1'
#
loop_
_entity.id
_entity.type
_entity.pdbx_description
1 polymer ?
#
loop_
_entity_poly.entity_id
_entity_poly.type
_entity_poly.pdbx_seq_one_letter_code
_entity_poly.pdbx_strand_id
1 'polypeptide(L)'
;YIFGDHPVSINDQKDQVQVTFASGKSHEFDLVIGADGIGSKTRRLIFGDKSPMNYLNVYIAYFTIPSTPSDNNWARWYNATKGRTILIRPDGQGTMRVSLSFRSPQCGYENLTEDKKKEVLQKVFHDAGFETPRILHELMNTNEFYFEAIGQVKMDHWSKGRVALVGDAAYCPAPITGMGTSLALIGAYILTG
;
A
#
# COMPACT_ATOMS: atom_id res chain seq x y z
N TYR A 1 -19.88 -16.18 5.16
CA TYR A 1 -19.13 -14.98 4.74
C TYR A 1 -20.02 -13.77 4.92
N ILE A 2 -19.50 -12.65 5.45
CA ILE A 2 -20.25 -11.40 5.67
C ILE A 2 -19.54 -10.29 4.86
N PHE A 3 -20.26 -9.66 3.92
CA PHE A 3 -19.78 -8.48 3.20
C PHE A 3 -20.36 -7.20 3.83
N GLY A 4 -19.67 -6.08 3.69
CA GLY A 4 -20.14 -4.77 4.15
C GLY A 4 -20.06 -4.54 5.67
N ASP A 5 -19.37 -5.41 6.39
CA ASP A 5 -19.17 -5.31 7.84
C ASP A 5 -17.69 -5.48 8.19
N HIS A 6 -17.30 -5.06 9.40
CA HIS A 6 -15.92 -5.20 9.87
C HIS A 6 -15.84 -5.26 11.40
N PRO A 7 -14.81 -5.93 11.96
CA PRO A 7 -14.55 -5.92 13.40
C PRO A 7 -14.29 -4.51 13.93
N VAL A 8 -14.91 -4.18 15.07
CA VAL A 8 -14.66 -2.97 15.86
C VAL A 8 -14.13 -3.28 17.25
N SER A 9 -14.29 -4.52 17.72
CA SER A 9 -13.68 -5.03 18.95
C SER A 9 -13.32 -6.50 18.78
N ILE A 10 -12.19 -6.92 19.33
CA ILE A 10 -11.75 -8.30 19.39
C ILE A 10 -11.25 -8.54 20.81
N ASN A 11 -11.97 -9.35 21.57
CA ASN A 11 -11.66 -9.67 22.95
C ASN A 11 -11.26 -11.15 23.07
N ASP A 12 -9.98 -11.39 23.29
CA ASP A 12 -9.42 -12.73 23.47
C ASP A 12 -9.67 -13.20 24.90
N GLN A 13 -10.65 -14.09 25.07
CA GLN A 13 -10.95 -14.75 26.34
C GLN A 13 -10.27 -16.13 26.39
N LYS A 14 -10.21 -16.77 27.56
CA LYS A 14 -9.46 -18.03 27.76
C LYS A 14 -9.76 -19.10 26.71
N ASP A 15 -11.04 -19.34 26.43
CA ASP A 15 -11.46 -20.45 25.58
C ASP A 15 -11.87 -20.02 24.17
N GLN A 16 -12.22 -18.74 23.97
CA GLN A 16 -12.74 -18.21 22.71
C GLN A 16 -12.41 -16.73 22.53
N VAL A 17 -12.48 -16.27 21.28
CA VAL A 17 -12.36 -14.87 20.89
C VAL A 17 -13.75 -14.31 20.57
N GLN A 18 -14.18 -13.31 21.31
CA GLN A 18 -15.41 -12.58 21.02
C GLN A 18 -15.10 -11.41 20.07
N VAL A 19 -15.77 -11.37 18.93
CA VAL A 19 -15.63 -10.31 17.93
C VAL A 19 -16.93 -9.55 17.83
N THR A 20 -16.88 -8.23 18.08
CA THR A 20 -17.99 -7.32 17.83
C THR A 20 -17.75 -6.59 16.52
N PHE A 21 -18.79 -6.56 15.68
CA PHE A 21 -18.77 -5.97 14.36
C PHE A 21 -19.42 -4.58 14.35
N ALA A 22 -19.12 -3.77 13.34
CA ALA A 22 -19.66 -2.43 13.19
C ALA A 22 -21.20 -2.42 13.10
N SER A 23 -21.82 -3.50 12.62
CA SER A 23 -23.27 -3.69 12.65
C SER A 23 -23.88 -3.86 14.06
N GLY A 24 -23.05 -4.00 15.10
CA GLY A 24 -23.45 -4.31 16.47
C GLY A 24 -23.58 -5.81 16.77
N LYS A 25 -23.50 -6.67 15.74
CA LYS A 25 -23.48 -8.13 15.94
C LYS A 25 -22.21 -8.56 16.65
N SER A 26 -22.32 -9.58 17.49
CA SER A 26 -21.18 -10.23 18.12
C SER A 26 -21.18 -11.72 17.85
N HIS A 27 -20.00 -12.28 17.60
CA HIS A 27 -19.80 -13.69 17.32
C HIS A 27 -18.57 -14.19 18.10
N GLU A 28 -18.60 -15.47 18.46
CA GLU A 28 -17.50 -16.14 19.15
C GLU A 28 -16.80 -17.08 18.17
N PHE A 29 -15.47 -17.09 18.23
CA PHE A 29 -14.60 -17.90 17.38
C PHE A 29 -13.50 -18.55 18.21
N ASP A 30 -13.05 -19.74 17.84
CA ASP A 30 -11.92 -20.38 18.51
C ASP A 30 -10.60 -19.65 18.21
N LEU A 31 -10.48 -19.09 17.00
CA LEU A 31 -9.34 -18.33 16.48
C LEU A 31 -9.81 -17.21 15.56
N VAL A 32 -9.02 -16.12 15.50
CA VAL A 32 -9.22 -15.02 14.54
C VAL A 32 -7.94 -14.79 13.74
N ILE A 33 -8.06 -14.78 12.41
CA ILE A 33 -6.92 -14.50 11.50
C ILE A 33 -7.16 -13.16 10.81
N GLY A 34 -6.29 -12.18 11.07
CA GLY A 34 -6.28 -10.88 10.39
C GLY A 34 -5.52 -10.94 9.08
N ALA A 35 -6.24 -10.85 7.96
CA ALA A 35 -5.71 -10.76 6.60
C ALA A 35 -6.12 -9.45 5.90
N ASP A 36 -6.28 -8.37 6.68
CA ASP A 36 -6.87 -7.09 6.30
C ASP A 36 -5.85 -6.03 5.82
N GLY A 37 -4.68 -6.50 5.36
CA GLY A 37 -3.70 -5.69 4.63
C GLY A 37 -2.88 -4.72 5.49
N ILE A 38 -2.10 -3.85 4.83
CA ILE A 38 -1.13 -2.96 5.50
C ILE A 38 -1.81 -2.01 6.52
N GLY A 39 -3.06 -1.61 6.27
CA GLY A 39 -3.88 -0.76 7.15
C GLY A 39 -4.64 -1.51 8.25
N SER A 40 -4.24 -2.76 8.54
CA SER A 40 -4.95 -3.71 9.41
C SER A 40 -5.61 -3.08 10.65
N LYS A 41 -6.94 -3.20 10.72
CA LYS A 41 -7.74 -2.88 11.90
C LYS A 41 -7.55 -3.96 12.96
N THR A 42 -7.50 -5.24 12.57
CA THR A 42 -7.26 -6.36 13.50
C THR A 42 -5.97 -6.17 14.26
N ARG A 43 -4.89 -5.78 13.58
CA ARG A 43 -3.61 -5.49 14.23
C ARG A 43 -3.72 -4.39 15.28
N ARG A 44 -4.40 -3.28 14.97
CA ARG A 44 -4.61 -2.18 15.93
C ARG A 44 -5.43 -2.63 17.15
N LEU A 45 -6.49 -3.40 16.94
CA LEU A 45 -7.34 -3.89 18.02
C LEU A 45 -6.60 -4.80 19.01
N ILE A 46 -5.60 -5.57 18.54
CA ILE A 46 -4.90 -6.57 19.35
C ILE A 46 -3.56 -6.09 19.92
N PHE A 47 -2.79 -5.35 19.12
CA PHE A 47 -1.44 -4.89 19.44
C PHE A 47 -1.38 -3.41 19.84
N GLY A 48 -2.51 -2.69 19.74
CA GLY A 48 -2.62 -1.26 20.04
C GLY A 48 -2.19 -0.35 18.89
N ASP A 49 -2.15 0.95 19.16
CA ASP A 49 -1.95 1.99 18.14
C ASP A 49 -0.48 2.27 17.79
N LYS A 50 0.48 1.56 18.40
CA LYS A 50 1.89 1.71 18.01
C LYS A 50 2.05 1.24 16.57
N SER A 51 2.35 2.18 15.67
CA SER A 51 2.54 1.86 14.26
C SER A 51 3.73 0.90 14.10
N PRO A 52 3.53 -0.29 13.51
CA PRO A 52 4.63 -1.19 13.14
C PRO A 52 5.29 -0.76 11.82
N MET A 53 4.87 0.37 11.27
CA MET A 53 5.30 0.83 9.96
C MET A 53 6.72 1.38 10.04
N ASN A 54 7.64 0.67 9.41
CA ASN A 54 9.00 1.11 9.17
C ASN A 54 9.07 1.79 7.82
N TYR A 55 8.99 3.12 7.81
CA TYR A 55 9.09 3.94 6.60
C TYR A 55 10.47 3.80 5.94
N LEU A 56 10.50 3.69 4.61
CA LEU A 56 11.72 3.43 3.82
C LEU A 56 12.33 4.67 3.16
N ASN A 57 11.92 5.88 3.56
CA ASN A 57 12.39 7.14 2.94
C ASN A 57 12.07 7.27 1.45
N VAL A 58 10.94 6.71 1.02
CA VAL A 58 10.46 6.76 -0.36
C VAL A 58 8.97 7.07 -0.37
N TYR A 59 8.57 8.00 -1.22
CA TYR A 59 7.18 8.15 -1.65
C TYR A 59 7.02 7.57 -3.06
N ILE A 60 5.84 7.04 -3.35
CA ILE A 60 5.49 6.57 -4.70
C ILE A 60 4.14 7.13 -5.10
N ALA A 61 3.98 7.35 -6.40
CA ALA A 61 2.72 7.65 -7.04
C ALA A 61 2.50 6.73 -8.22
N TYR A 62 1.24 6.38 -8.49
CA TYR A 62 0.81 5.65 -9.67
C TYR A 62 -0.37 6.37 -10.30
N PHE A 63 -0.36 6.45 -11.63
CA PHE A 63 -1.48 6.99 -12.40
C PHE A 63 -1.42 6.52 -13.85
N THR A 64 -2.53 6.74 -14.55
CA THR A 64 -2.68 6.37 -15.96
C THR A 64 -2.62 7.64 -16.82
N ILE A 65 -1.92 7.56 -17.96
CA ILE A 65 -1.84 8.62 -18.98
C ILE A 65 -2.24 8.06 -20.35
N PRO A 66 -2.77 8.88 -21.28
CA PRO A 66 -3.06 8.43 -22.65
C PRO A 66 -1.80 7.95 -23.36
N SER A 67 -1.93 6.88 -24.17
CA SER A 67 -0.85 6.48 -25.08
C SER A 67 -0.70 7.48 -26.24
N THR A 68 0.49 7.50 -26.82
CA THR A 68 0.85 8.32 -27.99
C THR A 68 1.51 7.44 -29.04
N PRO A 69 1.58 7.87 -30.32
CA PRO A 69 2.23 7.09 -31.37
C PRO A 69 3.73 6.79 -31.13
N SER A 70 4.39 7.52 -30.23
CA SER A 70 5.79 7.26 -29.84
C SER A 70 5.93 6.19 -28.74
N ASP A 71 4.82 5.78 -28.12
CA ASP A 71 4.83 4.71 -27.14
C ASP A 71 4.91 3.35 -27.83
N ASN A 72 5.67 2.44 -27.25
CA ASN A 72 5.84 1.08 -27.73
C ASN A 72 5.53 0.07 -26.62
N ASN A 73 5.70 -1.22 -26.91
CA ASN A 73 5.36 -2.29 -25.98
C ASN A 73 6.40 -2.50 -24.86
N TRP A 74 7.39 -1.61 -24.73
CA TRP A 74 8.43 -1.71 -23.70
C TRP A 74 8.13 -0.83 -22.49
N ALA A 75 8.41 -1.37 -21.31
CA ALA A 75 8.54 -0.56 -20.11
C ALA A 75 9.81 0.30 -20.21
N ARG A 76 9.68 1.59 -19.93
CA ARG A 76 10.79 2.55 -19.89
C ARG A 76 11.04 2.95 -18.44
N TRP A 77 12.26 2.70 -17.98
CA TRP A 77 12.73 3.07 -16.66
C TRP A 77 13.76 4.20 -16.76
N TYR A 78 13.56 5.25 -15.98
CA TYR A 78 14.45 6.41 -15.95
C TYR A 78 14.81 6.77 -14.52
N ASN A 79 16.11 6.79 -14.22
CA ASN A 79 16.63 7.26 -12.94
C ASN A 79 17.14 8.69 -13.11
N ALA A 80 16.55 9.62 -12.36
CA ALA A 80 16.95 11.01 -12.32
C ALA A 80 17.82 11.30 -11.08
N THR A 81 18.51 12.42 -11.10
CA THR A 81 19.24 12.94 -9.92
C THR A 81 18.29 13.18 -8.74
N LYS A 82 18.83 13.39 -7.53
CA LYS A 82 18.06 13.65 -6.30
C LYS A 82 17.17 12.47 -5.84
N GLY A 83 17.52 11.25 -6.24
CA GLY A 83 16.84 10.02 -5.78
C GLY A 83 15.41 9.90 -6.31
N ARG A 84 15.22 10.22 -7.59
CA ARG A 84 13.91 10.17 -8.29
C ARG A 84 13.94 9.11 -9.38
N THR A 85 12.82 8.44 -9.57
CA THR A 85 12.66 7.44 -10.61
C THR A 85 11.31 7.60 -11.30
N ILE A 86 11.30 7.38 -12.60
CA ILE A 86 10.13 7.40 -13.47
C ILE A 86 10.06 6.05 -14.18
N LEU A 87 8.91 5.37 -14.07
CA LEU A 87 8.58 4.20 -14.86
C LEU A 87 7.34 4.50 -15.69
N ILE A 88 7.41 4.27 -17.00
CA ILE A 88 6.25 4.28 -17.90
C ILE A 88 6.16 2.90 -18.53
N ARG A 89 4.99 2.26 -18.48
CA ARG A 89 4.78 0.96 -19.13
C ARG A 89 3.43 0.90 -19.84
N PRO A 90 3.32 0.16 -20.96
CA PRO A 90 2.02 -0.10 -21.58
C PRO A 90 1.14 -0.95 -20.66
N ASP A 91 -0.17 -0.81 -20.80
CA ASP A 91 -1.17 -1.63 -20.12
C ASP A 91 -2.07 -2.43 -21.07
N GLY A 92 -1.87 -2.28 -22.38
CA GLY A 92 -2.64 -2.96 -23.42
C GLY A 92 -4.04 -2.39 -23.66
N GLN A 93 -4.39 -1.25 -23.06
CA GLN A 93 -5.74 -0.66 -23.11
C GLN A 93 -5.78 0.70 -23.82
N GLY A 94 -4.77 1.02 -24.62
CA GLY A 94 -4.63 2.34 -25.26
C GLY A 94 -4.10 3.42 -24.30
N THR A 95 -3.62 3.02 -23.12
CA THR A 95 -3.06 3.90 -22.09
C THR A 95 -1.67 3.43 -21.66
N MET A 96 -0.99 4.28 -20.90
CA MET A 96 0.29 3.99 -20.27
C MET A 96 0.16 4.16 -18.75
N ARG A 97 0.75 3.24 -17.99
CA ARG A 97 0.84 3.36 -16.53
C ARG A 97 2.15 4.02 -16.15
N VAL A 98 2.04 5.08 -15.35
CA VAL A 98 3.18 5.82 -14.82
C VAL A 98 3.36 5.47 -13.34
N SER A 99 4.61 5.29 -12.94
CA SER A 99 5.04 5.33 -11.56
C SER A 99 6.11 6.40 -11.36
N LEU A 100 5.91 7.25 -10.37
CA LEU A 100 6.88 8.24 -9.92
C LEU A 100 7.29 7.87 -8.51
N SER A 101 8.59 7.70 -8.25
CA SER A 101 9.09 7.52 -6.89
C SER A 101 10.22 8.50 -6.59
N PHE A 102 10.26 8.96 -5.35
CA PHE A 102 11.31 9.87 -4.91
C PHE A 102 11.65 9.67 -3.44
N ARG A 103 12.91 9.93 -3.10
CA ARG A 103 13.38 9.86 -1.72
C ARG A 103 13.02 11.12 -0.95
N SER A 104 12.48 10.94 0.25
CA SER A 104 12.21 12.03 1.21
C SER A 104 12.09 11.43 2.61
N PRO A 105 12.44 12.18 3.68
CA PRO A 105 11.95 11.88 5.01
C PRO A 105 10.41 11.88 5.05
N GLN A 106 9.83 11.14 6.00
CA GLN A 106 8.38 11.12 6.18
C GLN A 106 7.95 12.48 6.72
N CYS A 107 7.18 13.21 5.92
CA CYS A 107 6.76 14.58 6.22
C CYS A 107 5.25 14.78 6.06
N GLY A 108 4.49 13.69 5.96
CA GLY A 108 3.03 13.72 5.93
C GLY A 108 2.42 14.03 4.56
N TYR A 109 3.17 13.95 3.47
CA TYR A 109 2.63 14.12 2.11
C TYR A 109 1.49 13.14 1.79
N GLU A 110 1.53 11.94 2.38
CA GLU A 110 0.48 10.94 2.29
C GLU A 110 -0.88 11.40 2.85
N ASN A 111 -0.87 12.38 3.76
CA ASN A 111 -2.07 12.92 4.41
C ASN A 111 -2.63 14.16 3.70
N LEU A 112 -1.95 14.67 2.67
CA LEU A 112 -2.41 15.81 1.90
C LEU A 112 -3.63 15.45 1.03
N THR A 113 -4.38 16.48 0.62
CA THR A 113 -5.39 16.34 -0.43
C THR A 113 -4.74 15.89 -1.73
N GLU A 114 -5.52 15.30 -2.63
CA GLU A 114 -5.04 14.85 -3.93
C GLU A 114 -4.34 15.96 -4.71
N ASP A 115 -4.98 17.13 -4.83
CA ASP A 115 -4.40 18.28 -5.55
C ASP A 115 -3.04 18.68 -4.98
N LYS A 116 -2.91 18.67 -3.65
CA LYS A 116 -1.65 18.99 -2.97
C LYS A 116 -0.59 17.92 -3.18
N LYS A 117 -0.96 16.63 -3.28
CA LYS A 117 -0.03 15.56 -3.67
C LYS A 117 0.46 15.73 -5.10
N LYS A 118 -0.43 16.08 -6.03
CA LYS A 118 -0.09 16.40 -7.43
C LYS A 118 0.85 17.61 -7.52
N GLU A 119 0.60 18.67 -6.74
CA GLU A 119 1.50 19.83 -6.62
C GLU A 119 2.90 19.45 -6.09
N VAL A 120 2.98 18.55 -5.11
CA VAL A 120 4.27 18.04 -4.61
C VAL A 120 5.03 17.33 -5.73
N LEU A 121 4.37 16.44 -6.47
CA LEU A 121 4.99 15.73 -7.59
C LEU A 121 5.45 16.69 -8.70
N GLN A 122 4.65 17.72 -9.03
CA GLN A 122 5.10 18.75 -9.97
C GLN A 122 6.41 19.40 -9.51
N LYS A 123 6.47 19.86 -8.25
CA LYS A 123 7.67 20.49 -7.70
C LYS A 123 8.87 19.54 -7.68
N VAL A 124 8.66 18.29 -7.30
CA VAL A 124 9.73 17.29 -7.19
C VAL A 124 10.28 16.90 -8.56
N PHE A 125 9.43 16.81 -9.58
CA PHE A 125 9.82 16.25 -10.88
C PHE A 125 10.03 17.29 -11.98
N HIS A 126 9.66 18.57 -11.85
CA HIS A 126 9.71 19.56 -12.94
C HIS A 126 11.04 19.62 -13.72
N ASP A 127 12.18 19.40 -13.05
CA ASP A 127 13.54 19.43 -13.61
C ASP A 127 14.14 18.02 -13.83
N ALA A 128 13.33 16.95 -13.76
CA ALA A 128 13.83 15.58 -13.82
C ALA A 128 14.30 15.16 -15.22
N GLY A 129 13.87 15.84 -16.29
CA GLY A 129 14.18 15.46 -17.68
C GLY A 129 13.26 14.35 -18.21
N PHE A 130 13.71 13.59 -19.22
CA PHE A 130 12.91 12.52 -19.84
C PHE A 130 11.54 13.04 -20.35
N GLU A 131 10.46 12.26 -20.22
CA GLU A 131 9.11 12.64 -20.63
C GLU A 131 8.34 13.40 -19.55
N THR A 132 9.04 13.95 -18.55
CA THR A 132 8.42 14.68 -17.42
C THR A 132 7.40 15.73 -17.84
N PRO A 133 7.62 16.59 -18.87
CA PRO A 133 6.61 17.59 -19.26
C PRO A 133 5.25 16.97 -19.59
N ARG A 134 5.24 15.88 -20.37
CA ARG A 134 4.03 15.11 -20.69
C ARG A 134 3.44 14.48 -19.43
N ILE A 135 4.27 13.82 -18.63
CA ILE A 135 3.84 13.11 -17.42
C ILE A 135 3.17 14.07 -16.43
N LEU A 136 3.77 15.24 -16.18
CA LEU A 136 3.24 16.22 -15.24
C LEU A 136 2.01 16.95 -15.76
N HIS A 137 1.90 17.11 -17.08
CA HIS A 137 0.66 17.60 -17.70
C HIS A 137 -0.49 16.63 -17.44
N GLU A 138 -0.31 15.35 -17.77
CA GLU A 138 -1.33 14.32 -17.61
C GLU A 138 -1.64 13.99 -16.14
N LEU A 139 -0.65 14.12 -15.24
CA LEU A 139 -0.85 13.99 -13.80
C LEU A 139 -1.95 14.93 -13.28
N MET A 140 -2.10 16.13 -13.86
CA MET A 140 -3.14 17.07 -13.45
C MET A 140 -4.51 16.72 -14.00
N ASN A 141 -4.57 15.98 -15.12
CA ASN A 141 -5.81 15.65 -15.82
C ASN A 141 -6.35 14.26 -15.48
N THR A 142 -5.56 13.41 -14.81
CA THR A 142 -5.94 12.04 -14.48
C THR A 142 -6.85 11.99 -13.25
N ASN A 143 -7.86 11.13 -13.33
CA ASN A 143 -8.78 10.78 -12.23
C ASN A 143 -8.35 9.50 -11.51
N GLU A 144 -7.38 8.76 -12.06
CA GLU A 144 -6.84 7.54 -11.46
C GLU A 144 -5.48 7.87 -10.86
N PHE A 145 -5.50 8.40 -9.63
CA PHE A 145 -4.29 8.80 -8.92
C PHE A 145 -4.17 8.07 -7.59
N TYR A 146 -2.99 7.51 -7.35
CA TYR A 146 -2.63 6.91 -6.08
C TYR A 146 -1.27 7.42 -5.63
N PHE A 147 -1.14 7.72 -4.33
CA PHE A 147 0.09 8.22 -3.73
C PHE A 147 0.22 7.70 -2.30
N GLU A 148 1.39 7.17 -1.96
CA GLU A 148 1.66 6.63 -0.63
C GLU A 148 3.11 6.82 -0.17
N ALA A 149 3.28 6.78 1.15
CA ALA A 149 4.58 6.63 1.80
C ALA A 149 4.95 5.14 1.83
N ILE A 150 6.07 4.77 1.23
CA ILE A 150 6.52 3.38 1.21
C ILE A 150 7.10 2.98 2.57
N GLY A 151 6.58 1.90 3.14
CA GLY A 151 7.13 1.30 4.35
C GLY A 151 6.88 -0.19 4.44
N GLN A 152 7.47 -0.79 5.46
CA GLN A 152 7.32 -2.20 5.80
C GLN A 152 6.56 -2.35 7.10
N VAL A 153 5.81 -3.44 7.26
CA VAL A 153 5.30 -3.82 8.59
C VAL A 153 6.37 -4.66 9.27
N LYS A 154 6.89 -4.17 10.40
CA LYS A 154 7.83 -4.89 11.27
C LYS A 154 7.22 -5.07 12.65
N MET A 155 7.08 -6.32 13.05
CA MET A 155 6.55 -6.72 14.34
C MET A 155 7.41 -7.84 14.92
N ASP A 156 7.61 -7.83 16.24
CA ASP A 156 8.36 -8.89 16.93
C ASP A 156 7.57 -10.21 16.98
N HIS A 157 6.24 -10.11 16.97
CA HIS A 157 5.32 -11.24 16.96
C HIS A 157 4.13 -10.96 16.03
N TRP A 158 3.67 -11.98 15.32
CA TRP A 158 2.49 -11.91 14.43
C TRP A 158 1.23 -12.52 15.04
N SER A 159 1.30 -12.97 16.28
CA SER A 159 0.17 -13.50 17.03
C SER A 159 0.20 -13.04 18.48
N LYS A 160 -0.99 -13.00 19.08
CA LYS A 160 -1.19 -12.75 20.51
C LYS A 160 -2.41 -13.55 20.93
N GLY A 161 -2.18 -14.52 21.82
CA GLY A 161 -3.19 -15.49 22.23
C GLY A 161 -3.83 -16.19 21.01
N ARG A 162 -5.15 -16.09 20.87
CA ARG A 162 -5.93 -16.76 19.81
C ARG A 162 -6.07 -15.95 18.52
N VAL A 163 -5.39 -14.81 18.43
CA VAL A 163 -5.42 -13.94 17.24
C VAL A 163 -4.07 -13.94 16.54
N ALA A 164 -4.06 -14.20 15.24
CA ALA A 164 -2.86 -14.14 14.40
C ALA A 164 -3.08 -13.26 13.17
N LEU A 165 -2.00 -12.74 12.60
CA LEU A 165 -2.00 -11.90 11.41
C LEU A 165 -1.26 -12.61 10.27
N VAL A 166 -1.72 -12.40 9.04
CA VAL A 166 -1.10 -12.97 7.82
C VAL A 166 -1.06 -11.93 6.70
N GLY A 167 -0.12 -12.11 5.76
CA GLY A 167 0.09 -11.21 4.64
C GLY A 167 0.56 -9.82 5.08
N ASP A 168 0.13 -8.78 4.36
CA ASP A 168 0.54 -7.40 4.63
C ASP A 168 0.10 -6.88 6.01
N ALA A 169 -0.87 -7.53 6.66
CA ALA A 169 -1.23 -7.21 8.04
C ALA A 169 -0.08 -7.51 9.03
N ALA A 170 0.76 -8.50 8.72
CA ALA A 170 1.83 -9.00 9.59
C ALA A 170 3.24 -8.62 9.11
N TYR A 171 3.51 -8.73 7.81
CA TYR A 171 4.88 -8.70 7.27
C TYR A 171 4.95 -8.06 5.87
N CYS A 172 4.21 -6.97 5.65
CA CYS A 172 4.27 -6.23 4.39
C CYS A 172 5.72 -5.86 4.04
N PRO A 173 6.27 -6.34 2.90
CA PRO A 173 7.68 -6.18 2.57
C PRO A 173 8.00 -4.85 1.89
N ALA A 174 7.01 -3.97 1.71
CA ALA A 174 6.98 -2.84 0.78
C ALA A 174 6.86 -3.27 -0.70
N PRO A 175 6.13 -2.51 -1.54
CA PRO A 175 5.86 -2.86 -2.94
C PRO A 175 7.14 -2.94 -3.78
N ILE A 176 8.21 -2.24 -3.40
CA ILE A 176 9.50 -2.25 -4.11
C ILE A 176 10.14 -3.64 -4.19
N THR A 177 9.77 -4.55 -3.28
CA THR A 177 10.28 -5.93 -3.30
C THR A 177 9.59 -6.82 -4.33
N GLY A 178 8.35 -6.49 -4.72
CA GLY A 178 7.51 -7.38 -5.52
C GLY A 178 7.05 -8.66 -4.81
N MET A 179 7.33 -8.83 -3.51
CA MET A 179 7.16 -10.11 -2.80
C MET A 179 5.87 -10.24 -1.98
N GLY A 180 5.00 -9.21 -1.96
CA GLY A 180 3.79 -9.21 -1.13
C GLY A 180 2.89 -10.44 -1.35
N THR A 181 2.59 -10.77 -2.60
CA THR A 181 1.77 -11.95 -2.96
C THR A 181 2.45 -13.27 -2.58
N SER A 182 3.75 -13.40 -2.86
CA SER A 182 4.51 -14.61 -2.52
C SER A 182 4.51 -14.86 -1.00
N LEU A 183 4.73 -13.81 -0.20
CA LEU A 183 4.71 -13.92 1.27
C LEU A 183 3.29 -14.20 1.81
N ALA A 184 2.25 -13.67 1.19
CA ALA A 184 0.87 -13.98 1.55
C ALA A 184 0.56 -15.47 1.34
N LEU A 185 0.95 -16.03 0.19
CA LEU A 185 0.75 -17.45 -0.13
C LEU A 185 1.57 -18.37 0.79
N ILE A 186 2.85 -18.08 0.96
CA ILE A 186 3.75 -18.88 1.82
C ILE A 186 3.27 -18.84 3.27
N GLY A 187 2.93 -17.66 3.80
CA GLY A 187 2.51 -17.55 5.20
C GLY A 187 1.14 -18.18 5.46
N ALA A 188 0.21 -18.12 4.49
CA ALA A 188 -1.05 -18.87 4.59
C ALA A 188 -0.80 -20.37 4.66
N TYR A 189 0.07 -20.91 3.80
CA TYR A 189 0.42 -22.33 3.78
C TYR A 189 1.07 -22.79 5.10
N ILE A 190 2.07 -22.06 5.60
CA ILE A 190 2.76 -22.37 6.85
C ILE A 190 1.79 -22.34 8.04
N LEU A 191 0.85 -21.40 8.06
CA LEU A 191 -0.11 -21.25 9.15
C LEU A 191 -1.10 -22.43 9.21
N THR A 192 -1.46 -23.03 8.06
CA THR A 192 -2.45 -24.11 8.00
C THR A 192 -1.85 -25.51 8.11
N GLY A 193 -0.54 -25.68 7.87
CA GLY A 193 0.15 -26.98 7.89
C GLY A 193 0.16 -27.68 6.54
#